data_AF-A0A1Q3QLP9-F1
#
_entry.id   AF-A0A1Q3QLP9-F1
#
_cell.length_a   1.000
_cell.length_b   1.000
_cell.length_c   1.000
_cell.angle_alpha   90.00
_cell.angle_beta   90.00
_cell.angle_gamma   90.00
#
_symmetry.space_group_name_H-M   'P 1'
#
loop_
_entity.id
_entity.type
_entity.pdbx_description
1 polymer ?
#
loop_
_entity_poly.entity_id
_entity_poly.type
_entity_poly.pdbx_seq_one_letter_code
_entity_poly.pdbx_strand_id
1 'polypeptide(L)'
;MMRLRIALLMAGLLLSGAAMAEVCTTQSQMTPADRDGLAASARDLAAKVQAGDVSGLQAATAAEYANSFSGIGNVVASTAAKTKGGTPVVEQVYLLDGTSLKKNADGSMPEAQFFCSLNKSVAEVDFLIPGLLPGRYGFAMVDVKGTESPWRLSFLLRQNSSQGRWELAGFYPKALTAAGHDGLWYWTEARAMAKRKEQWNAWLYYLQAEDLLRPVGFIQSSHLQKLKEEQAAAAPPALSDGIRADAPLVVKSADGTEFRFVGLGVDDSLGADKIDVTAHLKVDQLGDATVAKKRNSDAARALLAAYPELRKAFHGVWIITNAAGQNPYATEEAMNEIH
;
A
#
# COMPACT_ATOMS: atom_id res chain seq x y z
N MET A 1 -51.54 20.11 25.62
CA MET A 1 -50.29 20.60 24.99
C MET A 1 -49.09 19.64 25.10
N MET A 2 -49.06 18.68 26.04
CA MET A 2 -47.94 17.73 26.18
C MET A 2 -47.98 16.54 25.17
N ARG A 3 -49.17 16.13 24.71
CA ARG A 3 -49.34 15.01 23.75
C ARG A 3 -48.94 15.36 22.31
N LEU A 4 -48.93 16.63 21.93
CA LEU A 4 -48.55 17.08 20.58
C LEU A 4 -47.03 17.20 20.39
N ARG A 5 -46.27 17.31 21.49
CA ARG A 5 -44.80 17.39 21.47
C ARG A 5 -44.12 16.02 21.40
N ILE A 6 -44.78 14.96 21.86
CA ILE A 6 -44.26 13.58 21.80
C ILE A 6 -44.41 12.99 20.38
N ALA A 7 -45.44 13.40 19.63
CA ALA A 7 -45.62 12.97 18.25
C ALA A 7 -44.56 13.55 17.29
N LEU A 8 -44.07 14.77 17.54
CA LEU A 8 -43.04 15.39 16.70
C LEU A 8 -41.63 14.81 16.94
N LEU A 9 -41.36 14.22 18.11
CA LEU A 9 -40.07 13.61 18.43
C LEU A 9 -39.93 12.17 17.89
N MET A 10 -41.02 11.45 17.62
CA MET A 10 -40.97 10.13 16.97
C MET A 10 -40.95 10.17 15.43
N ALA A 11 -41.33 11.30 14.81
CA ALA A 11 -41.25 11.46 13.36
C ALA A 11 -39.83 11.83 12.85
N GLY A 12 -38.92 12.23 13.74
CA GLY A 12 -37.54 12.61 13.39
C GLY A 12 -36.54 11.46 13.29
N LEU A 13 -36.88 10.25 13.76
CA LEU A 13 -35.95 9.10 13.81
C LEU A 13 -36.14 8.08 12.67
N LEU A 14 -37.05 8.30 11.73
CA LEU A 14 -37.31 7.38 10.61
C LEU A 14 -36.66 7.79 9.28
N LEU A 15 -35.81 8.83 9.30
CA LEU A 15 -35.02 9.30 8.16
C LEU A 15 -33.53 8.94 8.26
N SER A 16 -33.20 7.90 9.03
CA SER A 16 -31.96 7.16 8.82
C SER A 16 -32.12 6.39 7.50
N GLY A 17 -31.88 7.08 6.38
CA GLY A 17 -31.78 6.43 5.09
C GLY A 17 -30.83 5.25 5.23
N ALA A 18 -31.29 4.05 4.87
CA ALA A 18 -30.41 2.91 4.75
C ALA A 18 -29.29 3.35 3.80
N ALA A 19 -28.07 3.48 4.35
CA ALA A 19 -26.89 3.61 3.54
C ALA A 19 -26.77 2.30 2.76
N MET A 20 -27.34 2.29 1.56
CA MET A 20 -27.12 1.20 0.61
C MET A 20 -25.65 1.31 0.24
N ALA A 21 -24.82 0.45 0.84
CA ALA A 21 -23.44 0.31 0.39
C ALA A 21 -23.44 -0.16 -1.07
N GLU A 22 -22.39 0.20 -1.81
CA GLU A 22 -22.26 -0.19 -3.21
C GLU A 22 -22.12 -1.71 -3.31
N VAL A 23 -22.58 -2.29 -4.42
CA VAL A 23 -22.68 -3.75 -4.54
C VAL A 23 -21.33 -4.33 -4.93
N CYS A 24 -20.80 -5.22 -4.10
CA CYS A 24 -19.66 -6.05 -4.46
C CYS A 24 -20.08 -7.49 -4.79
N THR A 25 -19.58 -8.02 -5.91
CA THR A 25 -19.71 -9.43 -6.27
C THR A 25 -18.34 -10.10 -6.33
N THR A 26 -18.16 -11.17 -5.57
CA THR A 26 -16.93 -11.98 -5.59
C THR A 26 -16.86 -12.85 -6.84
N GLN A 27 -15.66 -13.26 -7.26
CA GLN A 27 -15.44 -14.12 -8.45
C GLN A 27 -16.39 -15.34 -8.51
N SER A 28 -16.65 -16.00 -7.38
CA SER A 28 -17.50 -17.19 -7.30
C SER A 28 -18.99 -16.89 -7.50
N GLN A 29 -19.42 -15.65 -7.31
CA GLN A 29 -20.80 -15.20 -7.44
C GLN A 29 -21.07 -14.49 -8.79
N MET A 30 -20.02 -14.20 -9.56
CA MET A 30 -20.15 -13.56 -10.87
C MET A 30 -20.81 -14.47 -11.91
N THR A 31 -21.46 -13.84 -12.88
CA THR A 31 -21.83 -14.54 -14.11
C THR A 31 -20.57 -14.98 -14.88
N PRO A 32 -20.61 -16.08 -15.65
CA PRO A 32 -19.49 -16.47 -16.49
C PRO A 32 -19.03 -15.35 -17.44
N ALA A 33 -19.97 -14.61 -18.02
CA ALA A 33 -19.67 -13.51 -18.93
C ALA A 33 -18.86 -12.38 -18.25
N ASP A 34 -19.27 -11.95 -17.06
CA ASP A 34 -18.53 -10.91 -16.32
C ASP A 34 -17.17 -11.40 -15.88
N ARG A 35 -17.10 -12.62 -15.30
CA ARG A 35 -15.86 -13.22 -14.81
C ARG A 35 -14.85 -13.39 -15.95
N ASP A 36 -15.27 -14.00 -17.05
CA ASP A 36 -14.38 -14.34 -18.16
C ASP A 36 -13.98 -13.08 -18.93
N GLY A 37 -14.88 -12.10 -19.07
CA GLY A 37 -14.58 -10.79 -19.65
C GLY A 37 -13.57 -9.99 -18.83
N LEU A 38 -13.75 -9.89 -17.51
CA LEU A 38 -12.78 -9.24 -16.62
C LEU A 38 -11.42 -9.93 -16.65
N ALA A 39 -11.40 -11.25 -16.54
CA ALA A 39 -10.16 -12.02 -16.56
C ALA A 39 -9.44 -11.91 -17.91
N ALA A 40 -10.16 -11.89 -19.03
CA ALA A 40 -9.57 -11.70 -20.36
C ALA A 40 -8.94 -10.31 -20.50
N SER A 41 -9.66 -9.25 -20.12
CA SER A 41 -9.13 -7.88 -20.15
C SER A 41 -7.92 -7.71 -19.24
N ALA A 42 -7.93 -8.30 -18.04
CA ALA A 42 -6.79 -8.24 -17.13
C ALA A 42 -5.54 -8.94 -17.70
N ARG A 43 -5.70 -10.09 -18.39
CA ARG A 43 -4.59 -10.76 -19.08
C ARG A 43 -4.04 -9.93 -20.23
N ASP A 44 -4.91 -9.31 -21.02
CA ASP A 44 -4.51 -8.45 -22.14
C ASP A 44 -3.73 -7.22 -21.66
N LEU A 45 -4.18 -6.57 -20.57
CA LEU A 45 -3.48 -5.46 -19.94
C LEU A 45 -2.12 -5.92 -19.36
N ALA A 46 -2.08 -7.07 -18.68
CA ALA A 46 -0.83 -7.64 -18.16
C ALA A 46 0.18 -7.92 -19.28
N ALA A 47 -0.26 -8.47 -20.41
CA ALA A 47 0.58 -8.70 -21.57
C ALA A 47 1.18 -7.39 -22.14
N LYS A 48 0.37 -6.32 -22.20
CA LYS A 48 0.87 -4.98 -22.59
C LYS A 48 1.90 -4.42 -21.62
N VAL A 49 1.68 -4.59 -20.31
CA VAL A 49 2.67 -4.21 -19.28
C VAL A 49 3.98 -4.99 -19.48
N GLN A 50 3.92 -6.31 -19.65
CA GLN A 50 5.13 -7.14 -19.87
C GLN A 50 5.86 -6.76 -21.16
N ALA A 51 5.14 -6.34 -22.20
CA ALA A 51 5.70 -5.85 -23.45
C ALA A 51 6.27 -4.43 -23.37
N GLY A 52 6.04 -3.70 -22.26
CA GLY A 52 6.35 -2.28 -22.17
C GLY A 52 5.51 -1.41 -23.11
N ASP A 53 4.34 -1.89 -23.56
CA ASP A 53 3.47 -1.21 -24.52
C ASP A 53 2.63 -0.12 -23.83
N VAL A 54 3.29 1.00 -23.55
CA VAL A 54 2.68 2.19 -22.97
C VAL A 54 1.56 2.73 -23.86
N SER A 55 1.73 2.69 -25.19
CA SER A 55 0.76 3.20 -26.15
C SER A 55 -0.53 2.37 -26.19
N GLY A 56 -0.40 1.04 -26.16
CA GLY A 56 -1.53 0.12 -26.11
C GLY A 56 -2.26 0.18 -24.78
N LEU A 57 -1.55 0.37 -23.65
CA LEU A 57 -2.18 0.61 -22.35
C LEU A 57 -2.95 1.93 -22.34
N GLN A 58 -2.39 3.00 -22.92
CA GLN A 58 -3.07 4.28 -23.04
C GLN A 58 -4.34 4.15 -23.89
N ALA A 59 -4.27 3.42 -25.01
CA ALA A 59 -5.44 3.16 -25.87
C ALA A 59 -6.51 2.27 -25.19
N ALA A 60 -6.12 1.45 -24.22
CA ALA A 60 -7.02 0.62 -23.42
C ALA A 60 -7.53 1.32 -22.15
N THR A 61 -7.12 2.56 -21.88
CA THR A 61 -7.53 3.34 -20.71
C THR A 61 -8.88 4.02 -20.95
N ALA A 62 -9.75 3.98 -19.94
CA ALA A 62 -11.04 4.67 -20.00
C ALA A 62 -10.81 6.19 -20.17
N ALA A 63 -11.61 6.82 -21.04
CA ALA A 63 -11.38 8.19 -21.50
C ALA A 63 -11.25 9.20 -20.35
N GLU A 64 -12.01 9.01 -19.27
CA GLU A 64 -11.99 9.89 -18.09
C GLU A 64 -10.69 9.81 -17.28
N TYR A 65 -9.91 8.73 -17.44
CA TYR A 65 -8.63 8.52 -16.76
C TYR A 65 -7.42 8.74 -17.67
N ALA A 66 -7.62 8.86 -18.99
CA ALA A 66 -6.54 9.01 -19.96
C ALA A 66 -5.68 10.28 -19.76
N ASN A 67 -6.28 11.37 -19.23
CA ASN A 67 -5.57 12.61 -18.96
C ASN A 67 -4.56 12.51 -17.79
N SER A 68 -4.67 11.48 -16.94
CA SER A 68 -3.78 11.24 -15.80
C SER A 68 -2.71 10.18 -16.10
N PHE A 69 -2.54 9.78 -17.37
CA PHE A 69 -1.70 8.66 -17.76
C PHE A 69 -0.18 8.96 -17.75
N SER A 70 0.23 10.23 -17.63
CA SER A 70 1.65 10.63 -17.70
C SER A 70 2.53 9.96 -16.63
N GLY A 71 1.98 9.64 -15.45
CA GLY A 71 2.69 8.91 -14.39
C GLY A 71 2.82 7.40 -14.63
N ILE A 72 1.97 6.82 -15.48
CA ILE A 72 1.88 5.37 -15.70
C ILE A 72 3.05 4.86 -16.55
N GLY A 73 3.57 5.67 -17.48
CA GLY A 73 4.66 5.25 -18.39
C GLY A 73 5.92 4.74 -17.67
N ASN A 74 6.39 5.46 -16.65
CA ASN A 74 7.57 5.04 -15.85
C ASN A 74 7.29 3.77 -15.04
N VAL A 75 6.08 3.66 -14.50
CA VAL A 75 5.63 2.50 -13.73
C VAL A 75 5.56 1.27 -14.63
N VAL A 76 5.03 1.40 -15.85
CA VAL A 76 5.00 0.33 -16.86
C VAL A 76 6.42 -0.08 -17.25
N ALA A 77 7.29 0.87 -17.58
CA ALA A 77 8.66 0.57 -18.01
C ALA A 77 9.45 -0.19 -16.93
N SER A 78 9.39 0.28 -15.68
CA SER A 78 10.06 -0.39 -14.55
C SER A 78 9.46 -1.76 -14.24
N THR A 79 8.14 -1.92 -14.36
CA THR A 79 7.45 -3.20 -14.14
C THR A 79 7.73 -4.20 -15.25
N ALA A 80 7.78 -3.76 -16.52
CA ALA A 80 8.06 -4.60 -17.68
C ALA A 80 9.39 -5.34 -17.54
N ALA A 81 10.43 -4.62 -17.09
CA ALA A 81 11.76 -5.21 -16.85
C ALA A 81 11.71 -6.34 -15.81
N LYS A 82 10.94 -6.15 -14.73
CA LYS A 82 10.86 -7.09 -13.59
C LYS A 82 9.92 -8.28 -13.83
N THR A 83 9.01 -8.15 -14.79
CA THR A 83 8.02 -9.17 -15.14
C THR A 83 8.37 -9.95 -16.41
N LYS A 84 9.52 -9.63 -17.02
CA LYS A 84 10.00 -10.25 -18.26
C LYS A 84 10.21 -11.76 -18.11
N GLY A 85 9.72 -12.53 -19.08
CA GLY A 85 9.83 -13.99 -19.08
C GLY A 85 8.85 -14.72 -18.15
N GLY A 86 8.13 -13.98 -17.31
CA GLY A 86 7.10 -14.56 -16.45
C GLY A 86 5.78 -14.85 -17.16
N THR A 87 4.97 -15.70 -16.56
CA THR A 87 3.62 -16.05 -17.03
C THR A 87 2.55 -15.34 -16.20
N PRO A 88 1.71 -14.48 -16.80
CA PRO A 88 0.61 -13.83 -16.09
C PRO A 88 -0.53 -14.82 -15.82
N VAL A 89 -0.96 -14.89 -14.56
CA VAL A 89 -2.06 -15.74 -14.08
C VAL A 89 -3.06 -14.86 -13.35
N VAL A 90 -4.31 -14.84 -13.81
CA VAL A 90 -5.39 -14.13 -13.11
C VAL A 90 -5.74 -14.94 -11.86
N GLU A 91 -5.43 -14.40 -10.69
CA GLU A 91 -5.67 -15.06 -9.41
C GLU A 91 -7.11 -14.81 -8.94
N GLN A 92 -7.58 -13.57 -9.03
CA GLN A 92 -8.86 -13.17 -8.48
C GLN A 92 -9.42 -11.95 -9.20
N VAL A 93 -10.75 -11.94 -9.40
CA VAL A 93 -11.51 -10.77 -9.83
C VAL A 93 -12.64 -10.41 -8.87
N TYR A 94 -12.96 -9.11 -8.80
CA TYR A 94 -14.10 -8.55 -8.08
C TYR A 94 -14.87 -7.62 -9.01
N LEU A 95 -16.19 -7.60 -8.85
CA LEU A 95 -17.07 -6.70 -9.56
C LEU A 95 -17.60 -5.70 -8.53
N LEU A 96 -17.41 -4.43 -8.82
CA LEU A 96 -17.69 -3.31 -7.95
C LEU A 96 -18.72 -2.43 -8.67
N ASP A 97 -19.99 -2.55 -8.32
CA ASP A 97 -21.07 -1.78 -8.93
C ASP A 97 -21.32 -0.50 -8.14
N GLY A 98 -20.76 0.60 -8.64
CA GLY A 98 -20.92 1.95 -8.10
C GLY A 98 -21.84 2.81 -8.98
N THR A 99 -22.76 2.21 -9.75
CA THR A 99 -23.68 2.97 -10.61
C THR A 99 -24.59 3.90 -9.79
N SER A 100 -24.86 3.58 -8.52
CA SER A 100 -25.64 4.39 -7.59
C SER A 100 -24.89 5.58 -6.98
N LEU A 101 -23.58 5.70 -7.18
CA LEU A 101 -22.76 6.75 -6.58
C LEU A 101 -23.31 8.14 -6.94
N LYS A 102 -23.39 9.02 -5.95
CA LYS A 102 -23.86 10.40 -6.09
C LYS A 102 -22.79 11.36 -5.61
N LYS A 103 -22.71 12.52 -6.26
CA LYS A 103 -21.90 13.63 -5.78
C LYS A 103 -22.40 14.13 -4.42
N ASN A 104 -21.48 14.54 -3.58
CA ASN A 104 -21.74 15.33 -2.39
C ASN A 104 -22.36 16.69 -2.78
N ALA A 105 -22.96 17.37 -1.80
CA ALA A 105 -23.59 18.68 -2.02
C ALA A 105 -22.62 19.76 -2.56
N ASP A 106 -21.33 19.62 -2.28
CA ASP A 106 -20.26 20.49 -2.77
C ASP A 106 -19.75 20.14 -4.18
N GLY A 107 -20.33 19.12 -4.82
CA GLY A 107 -19.95 18.64 -6.14
C GLY A 107 -18.79 17.64 -6.17
N SER A 108 -18.17 17.34 -5.03
CA SER A 108 -17.16 16.29 -4.90
C SER A 108 -17.77 14.88 -4.96
N MET A 109 -16.97 13.87 -5.33
CA MET A 109 -17.40 12.47 -5.22
C MET A 109 -17.05 11.94 -3.81
N PRO A 110 -17.97 11.24 -3.13
CA PRO A 110 -17.66 10.59 -1.85
C PRO A 110 -16.66 9.43 -2.03
N GLU A 111 -16.19 8.89 -0.92
CA GLU A 111 -15.48 7.61 -0.92
C GLU A 111 -16.47 6.48 -1.23
N ALA A 112 -16.19 5.73 -2.29
CA ALA A 112 -16.96 4.56 -2.65
C ALA A 112 -16.55 3.38 -1.77
N GLN A 113 -17.54 2.74 -1.13
CA GLN A 113 -17.33 1.61 -0.23
C GLN A 113 -18.03 0.37 -0.79
N PHE A 114 -17.24 -0.66 -1.10
CA PHE A 114 -17.73 -1.94 -1.60
C PHE A 114 -17.35 -3.04 -0.62
N PHE A 115 -18.36 -3.71 -0.05
CA PHE A 115 -18.16 -4.78 0.94
C PHE A 115 -18.40 -6.15 0.30
N CYS A 116 -17.33 -6.93 0.13
CA CYS A 116 -17.39 -8.24 -0.50
C CYS A 116 -17.41 -9.33 0.55
N SER A 117 -18.60 -9.80 0.94
CA SER A 117 -18.71 -10.93 1.87
C SER A 117 -18.28 -12.25 1.20
N LEU A 118 -17.27 -12.92 1.76
CA LEU A 118 -16.90 -14.27 1.31
C LEU A 118 -17.84 -15.27 1.99
N ASN A 119 -18.76 -15.88 1.23
CA ASN A 119 -19.58 -17.01 1.67
C ASN A 119 -20.36 -16.80 2.99
N LYS A 120 -20.90 -15.59 3.23
CA LYS A 120 -21.60 -15.23 4.49
C LYS A 120 -20.73 -15.40 5.75
N SER A 121 -19.41 -15.42 5.61
CA SER A 121 -18.47 -15.40 6.72
C SER A 121 -18.12 -13.97 7.11
N VAL A 122 -17.52 -13.82 8.30
CA VAL A 122 -16.90 -12.56 8.75
C VAL A 122 -15.63 -12.19 7.98
N ALA A 123 -15.17 -13.07 7.08
CA ALA A 123 -14.05 -12.76 6.21
C ALA A 123 -14.56 -11.91 5.05
N GLU A 124 -14.26 -10.61 5.12
CA GLU A 124 -14.66 -9.62 4.13
C GLU A 124 -13.42 -9.08 3.42
N VAL A 125 -13.59 -8.74 2.14
CA VAL A 125 -12.66 -7.91 1.39
C VAL A 125 -13.41 -6.64 1.06
N ASP A 126 -12.87 -5.52 1.49
CA ASP A 126 -13.53 -4.23 1.31
C ASP A 126 -12.68 -3.33 0.43
N PHE A 127 -13.36 -2.56 -0.41
CA PHE A 127 -12.74 -1.56 -1.28
C PHE A 127 -13.19 -0.17 -0.84
N LEU A 128 -12.24 0.68 -0.48
CA LEU A 128 -12.44 2.07 -0.07
C LEU A 128 -11.78 3.01 -1.08
N ILE A 129 -12.51 3.38 -2.13
CA ILE A 129 -11.95 4.08 -3.28
C ILE A 129 -12.43 5.55 -3.28
N PRO A 130 -11.55 6.52 -2.97
CA PRO A 130 -11.92 7.92 -2.97
C PRO A 130 -12.13 8.45 -4.38
N GLY A 131 -13.18 9.27 -4.56
CA GLY A 131 -13.37 10.04 -5.79
C GLY A 131 -13.83 9.22 -7.01
N LEU A 132 -14.34 8.00 -6.80
CA LEU A 132 -14.78 7.13 -7.90
C LEU A 132 -16.02 7.73 -8.58
N LEU A 133 -16.03 7.76 -9.92
CA LEU A 133 -17.20 8.21 -10.70
C LEU A 133 -18.30 7.15 -10.70
N PRO A 134 -19.57 7.51 -10.97
CA PRO A 134 -20.62 6.51 -11.10
C PRO A 134 -20.36 5.55 -12.26
N GLY A 135 -20.50 4.25 -12.02
CA GLY A 135 -20.28 3.24 -13.05
C GLY A 135 -20.04 1.84 -12.50
N ARG A 136 -19.91 0.89 -13.42
CA ARG A 136 -19.58 -0.49 -13.13
C ARG A 136 -18.08 -0.69 -13.26
N TYR A 137 -17.45 -1.19 -12.20
CA TYR A 137 -16.02 -1.36 -12.08
C TYR A 137 -15.67 -2.83 -11.83
N GLY A 138 -14.44 -3.20 -12.17
CA GLY A 138 -13.86 -4.48 -11.83
C GLY A 138 -12.50 -4.28 -11.22
N PHE A 139 -12.12 -5.13 -10.27
CA PHE A 139 -10.77 -5.20 -9.75
C PHE A 139 -10.19 -6.56 -10.06
N ALA A 140 -9.02 -6.60 -10.70
CA ALA A 140 -8.35 -7.83 -11.10
C ALA A 140 -6.94 -7.89 -10.54
N MET A 141 -6.57 -9.03 -9.95
CA MET A 141 -5.22 -9.33 -9.51
C MET A 141 -4.60 -10.37 -10.45
N VAL A 142 -3.48 -10.01 -11.08
CA VAL A 142 -2.74 -10.88 -11.99
C VAL A 142 -1.34 -11.11 -11.44
N ASP A 143 -1.03 -12.36 -11.07
CA ASP A 143 0.30 -12.72 -10.60
C ASP A 143 1.17 -13.12 -11.79
N VAL A 144 2.38 -12.58 -11.87
CA VAL A 144 3.40 -12.97 -12.83
C VAL A 144 4.31 -13.99 -12.16
N LYS A 145 4.19 -15.25 -12.60
CA LYS A 145 4.93 -16.39 -12.05
C LYS A 145 6.13 -16.73 -12.93
N GLY A 146 7.14 -17.38 -12.36
CA GLY A 146 8.33 -17.83 -13.11
C GLY A 146 9.39 -16.75 -13.35
N THR A 147 9.29 -15.62 -12.65
CA THR A 147 10.33 -14.58 -12.55
C THR A 147 11.21 -14.84 -11.32
N GLU A 148 12.38 -14.18 -11.25
CA GLU A 148 13.29 -14.25 -10.10
C GLU A 148 12.61 -13.81 -8.79
N SER A 149 11.79 -12.76 -8.87
CA SER A 149 10.89 -12.36 -7.78
C SER A 149 9.47 -12.31 -8.33
N PRO A 150 8.46 -12.90 -7.67
CA PRO A 150 7.09 -12.85 -8.13
C PRO A 150 6.50 -11.43 -8.04
N TRP A 151 5.68 -11.06 -9.01
CA TRP A 151 5.02 -9.75 -9.09
C TRP A 151 3.51 -9.90 -9.19
N ARG A 152 2.77 -8.95 -8.60
CA ARG A 152 1.34 -8.78 -8.80
C ARG A 152 1.08 -7.52 -9.59
N LEU A 153 0.28 -7.65 -10.64
CA LEU A 153 -0.28 -6.57 -11.43
C LEU A 153 -1.75 -6.45 -11.04
N SER A 154 -2.07 -5.43 -10.23
CA SER A 154 -3.45 -5.14 -9.86
C SER A 154 -4.03 -4.07 -10.77
N PHE A 155 -5.22 -4.31 -11.30
CA PHE A 155 -5.91 -3.41 -12.20
C PHE A 155 -7.28 -3.04 -11.64
N LEU A 156 -7.57 -1.74 -11.60
CA LEU A 156 -8.94 -1.24 -11.54
C LEU A 156 -9.40 -1.04 -12.99
N LEU A 157 -10.51 -1.66 -13.36
CA LEU A 157 -11.13 -1.57 -14.67
C LEU A 157 -12.49 -0.90 -14.55
N ARG A 158 -12.88 -0.13 -15.56
CA ARG A 158 -14.22 0.42 -15.72
C ARG A 158 -14.90 -0.19 -16.93
N GLN A 159 -16.16 -0.56 -16.80
CA GLN A 159 -16.95 -1.02 -17.94
C GLN A 159 -17.42 0.18 -18.74
N ASN A 160 -17.09 0.21 -20.03
CA ASN A 160 -17.63 1.17 -20.97
C ASN A 160 -19.11 0.86 -21.20
N SER A 161 -20.00 1.79 -20.81
CA SER A 161 -21.45 1.60 -20.89
C SER A 161 -21.99 1.45 -22.32
N SER A 162 -21.25 1.93 -23.32
CA SER A 162 -21.65 1.85 -24.73
C SER A 162 -21.17 0.58 -25.44
N GLN A 163 -20.02 0.02 -25.02
CA GLN A 163 -19.35 -1.11 -25.69
C GLN A 163 -19.29 -2.38 -24.83
N GLY A 164 -19.62 -2.30 -23.54
CA GLY A 164 -19.49 -3.40 -22.59
C GLY A 164 -18.05 -3.83 -22.28
N ARG A 165 -17.05 -3.19 -22.91
CA ARG A 165 -15.62 -3.47 -22.76
C ARG A 165 -15.09 -2.97 -21.42
N TRP A 166 -14.19 -3.74 -20.82
CA TRP A 166 -13.43 -3.32 -19.65
C TRP A 166 -12.20 -2.53 -20.06
N GLU A 167 -12.08 -1.31 -19.53
CA GLU A 167 -11.03 -0.35 -19.83
C GLU A 167 -10.25 -0.03 -18.57
N LEU A 168 -8.95 0.25 -18.69
CA LEU A 168 -8.08 0.56 -17.56
C LEU A 168 -8.52 1.86 -16.88
N ALA A 169 -8.67 1.80 -15.56
CA ALA A 169 -8.98 2.95 -14.69
C ALA A 169 -7.92 3.15 -13.59
N GLY A 170 -7.10 2.14 -13.30
CA GLY A 170 -5.97 2.24 -12.37
C GLY A 170 -5.04 1.04 -12.48
N PHE A 171 -3.75 1.26 -12.28
CA PHE A 171 -2.71 0.23 -12.36
C PHE A 171 -1.79 0.30 -11.15
N TYR A 172 -1.64 -0.83 -10.45
CA TYR A 172 -0.89 -0.93 -9.19
C TYR A 172 -0.02 -2.20 -9.23
N PRO A 173 1.21 -2.10 -9.78
CA PRO A 173 2.15 -3.20 -9.74
C PRO A 173 2.86 -3.26 -8.39
N LYS A 174 3.18 -4.47 -7.94
CA LYS A 174 3.89 -4.70 -6.69
C LYS A 174 4.72 -5.99 -6.75
N ALA A 175 5.88 -5.99 -6.10
CA ALA A 175 6.56 -7.24 -5.75
C ALA A 175 5.74 -8.01 -4.70
N LEU A 176 5.78 -9.34 -4.77
CA LEU A 176 5.13 -10.22 -3.79
C LEU A 176 6.11 -10.76 -2.73
N THR A 177 7.40 -10.46 -2.89
CA THR A 177 8.46 -10.82 -1.95
C THR A 177 9.36 -9.63 -1.67
N ALA A 178 10.00 -9.65 -0.50
CA ALA A 178 11.14 -8.82 -0.17
C ALA A 178 12.26 -9.72 0.40
N ALA A 179 13.52 -9.50 0.02
CA ALA A 179 14.67 -10.33 0.42
C ALA A 179 14.40 -11.86 0.32
N GLY A 180 13.70 -12.28 -0.75
CA GLY A 180 13.36 -13.69 -0.98
C GLY A 180 12.18 -14.25 -0.16
N HIS A 181 11.51 -13.44 0.65
CA HIS A 181 10.43 -13.86 1.54
C HIS A 181 9.10 -13.19 1.22
N ASP A 182 7.99 -13.93 1.36
CA ASP A 182 6.64 -13.39 1.19
C ASP A 182 6.10 -12.72 2.47
N GLY A 183 4.97 -12.04 2.35
CA GLY A 183 4.37 -11.33 3.48
C GLY A 183 3.89 -12.24 4.63
N LEU A 184 3.57 -13.51 4.38
CA LEU A 184 3.19 -14.47 5.43
C LEU A 184 4.40 -14.90 6.25
N TRP A 185 5.55 -15.05 5.60
CA TRP A 185 6.82 -15.28 6.26
C TRP A 185 7.17 -14.10 7.18
N TYR A 186 7.12 -12.86 6.67
CA TYR A 186 7.38 -11.66 7.49
C TYR A 186 6.42 -11.55 8.66
N TRP A 187 5.14 -11.84 8.46
CA TRP A 187 4.15 -11.83 9.53
C TRP A 187 4.47 -12.88 10.61
N THR A 188 4.91 -14.06 10.21
CA THR A 188 5.29 -15.14 11.12
C THR A 188 6.54 -14.78 11.93
N GLU A 189 7.56 -14.24 11.28
CA GLU A 189 8.78 -13.79 11.94
C GLU A 189 8.54 -12.60 12.87
N ALA A 190 7.70 -11.64 12.48
CA ALA A 190 7.31 -10.52 13.33
C ALA A 190 6.67 -11.00 14.65
N ARG A 191 5.79 -12.02 14.59
CA ARG A 191 5.22 -12.65 15.79
C ARG A 191 6.28 -13.33 16.65
N ALA A 192 7.27 -13.99 16.04
CA ALA A 192 8.37 -14.62 16.77
C ALA A 192 9.24 -13.57 17.48
N MET A 193 9.57 -12.48 16.79
CA MET A 193 10.32 -11.34 17.35
C MET A 193 9.57 -10.66 18.50
N ALA A 194 8.26 -10.45 18.36
CA ALA A 194 7.42 -9.89 19.41
C ALA A 194 7.45 -10.74 20.69
N LYS A 195 7.40 -12.08 20.56
CA LYS A 195 7.55 -13.00 21.70
C LYS A 195 8.94 -12.93 22.36
N ARG A 196 9.98 -12.64 21.57
CA ARG A 196 11.35 -12.40 22.07
C ARG A 196 11.56 -10.99 22.62
N LYS A 197 10.52 -10.14 22.63
CA LYS A 197 10.57 -8.72 23.03
C LYS A 197 11.47 -7.86 22.14
N GLU A 198 11.69 -8.28 20.90
CA GLU A 198 12.43 -7.49 19.91
C GLU A 198 11.47 -6.53 19.19
N GLN A 199 11.03 -5.47 19.89
CA GLN A 199 9.86 -4.68 19.48
C GLN A 199 10.08 -3.91 18.17
N TRP A 200 11.25 -3.32 17.94
CA TRP A 200 11.55 -2.62 16.69
C TRP A 200 11.63 -3.59 15.51
N ASN A 201 12.32 -4.72 15.69
CA ASN A 201 12.41 -5.75 14.66
C ASN A 201 11.01 -6.26 14.29
N ALA A 202 10.21 -6.61 15.30
CA ALA A 202 8.84 -7.07 15.11
C ALA A 202 7.99 -6.04 14.37
N TRP A 203 7.99 -4.78 14.81
CA TRP A 203 7.18 -3.72 14.22
C TRP A 203 7.56 -3.42 12.76
N LEU A 204 8.85 -3.36 12.44
CA LEU A 204 9.33 -3.19 11.06
C LEU A 204 9.01 -4.41 10.18
N TYR A 205 9.08 -5.62 10.71
CA TYR A 205 8.67 -6.83 9.96
C TYR A 205 7.15 -6.88 9.75
N TYR A 206 6.35 -6.39 10.70
CA TYR A 206 4.91 -6.21 10.48
C TYR A 206 4.63 -5.19 9.37
N LEU A 207 5.39 -4.09 9.29
CA LEU A 207 5.27 -3.13 8.17
C LEU A 207 5.58 -3.79 6.82
N GLN A 208 6.65 -4.59 6.74
CA GLN A 208 6.98 -5.34 5.52
C GLN A 208 5.87 -6.35 5.16
N ALA A 209 5.32 -7.04 6.16
CA ALA A 209 4.21 -7.97 5.97
C ALA A 209 2.94 -7.25 5.49
N GLU A 210 2.57 -6.12 6.09
CA GLU A 210 1.42 -5.32 5.65
C GLU A 210 1.62 -4.88 4.21
N ASP A 211 2.82 -4.40 3.86
CA ASP A 211 3.14 -3.98 2.51
C ASP A 211 2.91 -5.15 1.54
N LEU A 212 3.60 -6.28 1.71
CA LEU A 212 3.50 -7.43 0.80
C LEU A 212 2.11 -8.06 0.72
N LEU A 213 1.37 -8.12 1.83
CA LEU A 213 0.05 -8.76 1.87
C LEU A 213 -1.08 -7.86 1.35
N ARG A 214 -0.89 -6.53 1.33
CA ARG A 214 -1.89 -5.59 0.82
C ARG A 214 -1.73 -5.42 -0.69
N PRO A 215 -2.69 -5.89 -1.52
CA PRO A 215 -2.56 -5.78 -2.98
C PRO A 215 -2.52 -4.34 -3.47
N VAL A 216 -3.28 -3.45 -2.82
CA VAL A 216 -3.36 -2.01 -3.10
C VAL A 216 -3.92 -1.27 -1.88
N GLY A 217 -3.59 0.02 -1.73
CA GLY A 217 -3.90 0.84 -0.55
C GLY A 217 -5.40 0.96 -0.22
N PHE A 218 -6.28 0.85 -1.20
CA PHE A 218 -7.74 0.92 -1.01
C PHE A 218 -8.40 -0.41 -0.67
N ILE A 219 -7.64 -1.51 -0.54
CA ILE A 219 -8.18 -2.81 -0.13
C ILE A 219 -7.96 -3.02 1.36
N GLN A 220 -9.02 -3.40 2.06
CA GLN A 220 -8.99 -3.94 3.41
C GLN A 220 -9.46 -5.40 3.41
N SER A 221 -9.07 -6.13 4.45
CA SER A 221 -9.62 -7.45 4.74
C SER A 221 -9.50 -7.75 6.22
N SER A 222 -10.29 -8.71 6.70
CA SER A 222 -10.18 -9.23 8.08
C SER A 222 -8.75 -9.68 8.44
N HIS A 223 -8.00 -10.27 7.49
CA HIS A 223 -6.61 -10.66 7.71
C HIS A 223 -5.67 -9.46 7.83
N LEU A 224 -5.84 -8.44 6.99
CA LEU A 224 -5.06 -7.20 7.07
C LEU A 224 -5.38 -6.43 8.36
N GLN A 225 -6.64 -6.44 8.80
CA GLN A 225 -7.05 -5.86 10.08
C GLN A 225 -6.33 -6.57 11.24
N LYS A 226 -6.37 -7.92 11.27
CA LYS A 226 -5.68 -8.69 12.30
C LYS A 226 -4.17 -8.40 12.31
N LEU A 227 -3.54 -8.30 11.13
CA LEU A 227 -2.14 -7.92 11.02
C LEU A 227 -1.89 -6.55 11.64
N LYS A 228 -2.70 -5.54 11.32
CA LYS A 228 -2.59 -4.18 11.87
C LYS A 228 -2.78 -4.14 13.39
N GLU A 229 -3.71 -4.94 13.92
CA GLU A 229 -3.93 -5.06 15.37
C GLU A 229 -2.68 -5.64 16.07
N GLU A 230 -2.10 -6.70 15.51
CA GLU A 230 -0.87 -7.30 16.03
C GLU A 230 0.34 -6.36 15.90
N GLN A 231 0.44 -5.62 14.80
CA GLN A 231 1.45 -4.59 14.59
C GLN A 231 1.34 -3.47 15.63
N ALA A 232 0.13 -2.96 15.88
CA ALA A 232 -0.10 -1.92 16.88
C ALA A 232 0.24 -2.41 18.29
N ALA A 233 -0.09 -3.68 18.61
CA ALA A 233 0.26 -4.29 19.89
C ALA A 233 1.78 -4.52 20.07
N ALA A 234 2.51 -4.72 18.97
CA ALA A 234 3.96 -4.90 18.96
C ALA A 234 4.75 -3.58 18.83
N ALA A 235 4.09 -2.46 18.61
CA ALA A 235 4.73 -1.17 18.40
C ALA A 235 5.62 -0.79 19.61
N PRO A 236 6.90 -0.44 19.40
CA PRO A 236 7.75 0.11 20.45
C PRO A 236 7.07 1.26 21.21
N PRO A 237 7.22 1.38 22.54
CA PRO A 237 6.66 2.48 23.32
C PRO A 237 7.05 3.88 22.79
N ALA A 238 8.23 3.99 22.18
CA ALA A 238 8.70 5.21 21.53
C ALA A 238 7.83 5.67 20.33
N LEU A 239 6.91 4.82 19.85
CA LEU A 239 5.95 5.09 18.78
C LEU A 239 4.56 5.49 19.29
N SER A 240 4.35 5.70 20.60
CA SER A 240 3.01 5.97 21.15
C SER A 240 2.29 7.13 20.48
N ASP A 241 3.04 8.17 20.07
CA ASP A 241 2.52 9.34 19.36
C ASP A 241 2.70 9.27 17.84
N GLY A 242 3.25 8.14 17.35
CA GLY A 242 3.76 7.97 15.99
C GLY A 242 5.13 8.63 15.76
N ILE A 243 5.67 8.50 14.56
CA ILE A 243 6.86 9.25 14.11
C ILE A 243 6.44 10.12 12.93
N ARG A 244 6.52 11.43 13.10
CA ARG A 244 6.16 12.43 12.09
C ARG A 244 6.89 13.76 12.30
N ALA A 245 6.71 14.72 11.40
CA ALA A 245 7.45 15.97 11.40
C ALA A 245 7.26 16.84 12.67
N ASP A 246 6.09 16.76 13.30
CA ASP A 246 5.66 17.43 14.53
C ASP A 246 5.91 16.59 15.80
N ALA A 247 6.11 15.28 15.65
CA ALA A 247 6.44 14.35 16.72
C ALA A 247 7.60 13.42 16.26
N PRO A 248 8.84 13.93 16.16
CA PRO A 248 9.96 13.12 15.71
C PRO A 248 10.44 12.17 16.80
N LEU A 249 10.96 11.01 16.37
CA LEU A 249 11.77 10.15 17.23
C LEU A 249 13.13 10.82 17.44
N VAL A 250 13.38 11.28 18.67
CA VAL A 250 14.62 11.94 19.04
C VAL A 250 15.61 10.90 19.57
N VAL A 251 16.73 10.75 18.89
CA VAL A 251 17.83 9.87 19.31
C VAL A 251 19.06 10.72 19.60
N LYS A 252 19.77 10.42 20.69
CA LYS A 252 21.00 11.11 21.09
C LYS A 252 22.21 10.22 20.86
N SER A 253 23.23 10.75 20.22
CA SER A 253 24.55 10.11 20.19
C SER A 253 25.29 10.29 21.53
N ALA A 254 26.40 9.58 21.69
CA ALA A 254 27.21 9.61 22.92
C ALA A 254 27.79 11.01 23.25
N ASP A 255 27.97 11.87 22.24
CA ASP A 255 28.43 13.25 22.39
C ASP A 255 27.28 14.24 22.71
N GLY A 256 26.05 13.76 22.80
CA GLY A 256 24.87 14.56 23.08
C GLY A 256 24.19 15.18 21.85
N THR A 257 24.69 14.95 20.63
CA THR A 257 24.04 15.44 19.40
C THR A 257 22.66 14.78 19.24
N GLU A 258 21.64 15.59 18.93
CA GLU A 258 20.27 15.13 18.72
C GLU A 258 19.96 14.89 17.24
N PHE A 259 19.51 13.68 16.91
CA PHE A 259 18.97 13.32 15.60
C PHE A 259 17.45 13.17 15.68
N ARG A 260 16.73 13.81 14.75
CA ARG A 260 15.26 13.88 14.74
C ARG A 260 14.72 13.11 13.55
N PHE A 261 14.36 11.86 13.79
CA PHE A 261 13.77 11.00 12.76
C PHE A 261 12.28 11.29 12.63
N VAL A 262 11.80 11.47 11.41
CA VAL A 262 10.41 11.81 11.08
C VAL A 262 9.69 10.70 10.33
N GLY A 263 10.36 9.57 10.12
CA GLY A 263 9.78 8.34 9.61
C GLY A 263 10.76 7.18 9.76
N LEU A 264 10.22 5.99 10.02
CA LEU A 264 10.94 4.73 9.99
C LEU A 264 10.17 3.75 9.11
N GLY A 265 10.89 2.89 8.41
CA GLY A 265 10.32 1.88 7.52
C GLY A 265 11.38 0.86 7.13
N VAL A 266 11.10 0.16 6.04
CA VAL A 266 11.95 -0.90 5.50
C VAL A 266 12.17 -0.67 4.02
N ASP A 267 13.26 -1.21 3.48
CA ASP A 267 13.56 -1.17 2.05
C ASP A 267 14.23 -2.48 1.60
N ASP A 268 13.97 -2.87 0.35
CA ASP A 268 14.52 -4.07 -0.28
C ASP A 268 15.22 -3.75 -1.61
N SER A 269 15.51 -2.48 -1.88
CA SER A 269 15.97 -2.04 -3.20
C SER A 269 17.36 -2.57 -3.56
N LEU A 270 18.18 -2.93 -2.56
CA LEU A 270 19.51 -3.51 -2.76
C LEU A 270 19.49 -4.99 -3.14
N GLY A 271 18.36 -5.69 -2.96
CA GLY A 271 18.27 -7.14 -3.23
C GLY A 271 19.24 -7.97 -2.38
N ALA A 272 19.52 -7.52 -1.15
CA ALA A 272 20.34 -8.26 -0.19
C ALA A 272 19.58 -9.48 0.38
N ASP A 273 20.27 -10.29 1.18
CA ASP A 273 19.68 -11.46 1.85
C ASP A 273 18.68 -11.08 2.96
N LYS A 274 18.69 -9.81 3.38
CA LYS A 274 17.75 -9.20 4.32
C LYS A 274 17.37 -7.82 3.82
N ILE A 275 16.20 -7.37 4.25
CA ILE A 275 15.76 -5.97 4.07
C ILE A 275 16.61 -5.02 4.92
N ASP A 276 16.64 -3.76 4.50
CA ASP A 276 17.25 -2.65 5.22
C ASP A 276 16.22 -1.91 6.09
N VAL A 277 16.71 -1.20 7.11
CA VAL A 277 15.92 -0.20 7.83
C VAL A 277 16.00 1.12 7.08
N THR A 278 14.86 1.76 6.84
CA THR A 278 14.82 3.12 6.29
C THR A 278 14.49 4.13 7.38
N ALA A 279 15.29 5.17 7.53
CA ALA A 279 15.08 6.23 8.51
C ALA A 279 15.15 7.61 7.86
N HIS A 280 14.05 8.35 7.94
CA HIS A 280 13.96 9.71 7.43
C HIS A 280 14.42 10.70 8.49
N LEU A 281 15.53 11.38 8.24
CA LEU A 281 16.12 12.38 9.13
C LEU A 281 15.68 13.79 8.70
N LYS A 282 15.08 14.55 9.62
CA LYS A 282 14.76 15.96 9.38
C LYS A 282 15.99 16.82 9.63
N VAL A 283 16.31 17.69 8.67
CA VAL A 283 17.38 18.67 8.79
C VAL A 283 16.94 20.02 8.23
N ASP A 284 17.52 21.11 8.74
CA ASP A 284 17.20 22.45 8.24
C ASP A 284 17.83 22.71 6.87
N GLN A 285 19.02 22.17 6.63
CA GLN A 285 19.79 22.27 5.38
C GLN A 285 20.58 20.98 5.15
N LEU A 286 20.70 20.55 3.88
CA LEU A 286 21.47 19.34 3.55
C LEU A 286 22.98 19.55 3.69
N GLY A 287 23.49 20.70 3.25
CA GLY A 287 24.92 20.94 3.08
C GLY A 287 25.46 20.30 1.79
N ASP A 288 26.78 20.22 1.66
CA ASP A 288 27.40 19.44 0.58
C ASP A 288 27.30 17.92 0.84
N ALA A 289 27.66 17.12 -0.17
CA ALA A 289 27.58 15.66 -0.09
C ALA A 289 28.46 15.05 1.02
N THR A 290 29.59 15.66 1.35
CA THR A 290 30.51 15.16 2.39
C THR A 290 29.91 15.38 3.78
N VAL A 291 29.35 16.58 4.01
CA VAL A 291 28.65 16.92 5.25
C VAL A 291 27.40 16.07 5.42
N ALA A 292 26.62 15.92 4.35
CA ALA A 292 25.41 15.11 4.37
C ALA A 292 25.71 13.63 4.66
N LYS A 293 26.71 13.05 3.99
CA LYS A 293 27.14 11.67 4.24
C LYS A 293 27.61 11.48 5.67
N LYS A 294 28.51 12.33 6.18
CA LYS A 294 29.00 12.23 7.56
C LYS A 294 27.85 12.27 8.58
N ARG A 295 26.92 13.23 8.42
CA ARG A 295 25.74 13.35 9.28
C ARG A 295 24.87 12.09 9.23
N ASN A 296 24.65 11.53 8.04
CA ASN A 296 23.89 10.31 7.88
C ASN A 296 24.56 9.14 8.63
N SER A 297 25.86 8.97 8.49
CA SER A 297 26.62 7.96 9.22
C SER A 297 26.56 8.16 10.74
N ASP A 298 26.67 9.40 11.22
CA ASP A 298 26.56 9.71 12.65
C ASP A 298 25.14 9.39 13.16
N ALA A 299 24.10 9.68 12.36
CA ALA A 299 22.71 9.37 12.70
C ALA A 299 22.43 7.85 12.72
N ALA A 300 22.98 7.09 11.76
CA ALA A 300 22.86 5.64 11.73
C ALA A 300 23.50 4.98 12.96
N ARG A 301 24.71 5.42 13.33
CA ARG A 301 25.38 5.00 14.57
C ARG A 301 24.53 5.30 15.80
N ALA A 302 24.00 6.53 15.91
CA ALA A 302 23.17 6.92 17.04
C ALA A 302 21.90 6.07 17.14
N LEU A 303 21.23 5.81 16.01
CA LEU A 303 20.03 4.97 15.94
C LEU A 303 20.31 3.54 16.43
N LEU A 304 21.40 2.92 15.95
CA LEU A 304 21.76 1.55 16.31
C LEU A 304 22.35 1.43 17.72
N ALA A 305 22.92 2.50 18.27
CA ALA A 305 23.30 2.57 19.68
C ALA A 305 22.05 2.62 20.59
N ALA A 306 21.01 3.36 20.18
CA ALA A 306 19.76 3.43 20.92
C ALA A 306 18.93 2.13 20.79
N TYR A 307 18.96 1.48 19.63
CA TYR A 307 18.17 0.29 19.32
C TYR A 307 19.05 -0.84 18.74
N PRO A 308 19.89 -1.47 19.57
CA PRO A 308 20.87 -2.46 19.11
C PRO A 308 20.24 -3.73 18.53
N GLU A 309 18.96 -3.99 18.80
CA GLU A 309 18.25 -5.14 18.24
C GLU A 309 18.14 -5.14 16.71
N LEU A 310 18.12 -3.95 16.09
CA LEU A 310 18.05 -3.77 14.64
C LEU A 310 19.20 -4.48 13.92
N ARG A 311 20.37 -4.60 14.55
CA ARG A 311 21.54 -5.26 13.95
C ARG A 311 21.35 -6.75 13.65
N LYS A 312 20.33 -7.40 14.23
CA LYS A 312 20.10 -8.85 14.08
C LYS A 312 19.34 -9.20 12.80
N ALA A 313 18.35 -8.38 12.47
CA ALA A 313 17.27 -8.74 11.54
C ALA A 313 17.35 -8.02 10.19
N PHE A 314 18.23 -7.03 10.03
CA PHE A 314 18.35 -6.22 8.83
C PHE A 314 19.76 -6.29 8.24
N HIS A 315 19.87 -6.04 6.94
CA HIS A 315 21.15 -5.99 6.23
C HIS A 315 21.91 -4.69 6.56
N GLY A 316 21.25 -3.55 6.41
CA GLY A 316 21.81 -2.21 6.60
C GLY A 316 20.77 -1.18 7.04
N VAL A 317 21.19 0.09 7.02
CA VAL A 317 20.33 1.24 7.33
C VAL A 317 20.47 2.30 6.24
N TRP A 318 19.35 2.70 5.65
CA TRP A 318 19.21 3.89 4.84
C TRP A 318 18.87 5.09 5.71
N ILE A 319 19.75 6.09 5.75
CA ILE A 319 19.42 7.42 6.29
C ILE A 319 19.07 8.35 5.14
N ILE A 320 17.81 8.79 5.10
CA ILE A 320 17.28 9.70 4.09
C ILE A 320 17.07 11.07 4.73
N THR A 321 17.95 12.02 4.40
CA THR A 321 17.83 13.40 4.90
C THR A 321 16.89 14.23 4.06
N ASN A 322 15.93 14.86 4.74
CA ASN A 322 14.94 15.74 4.16
C ASN A 322 15.17 17.17 4.64
N ALA A 323 15.35 18.11 3.71
CA ALA A 323 15.34 19.55 3.96
C ALA A 323 14.26 20.21 3.09
N ALA A 324 13.62 21.26 3.62
CA ALA A 324 12.54 21.95 2.89
C ALA A 324 13.06 22.53 1.56
N GLY A 325 12.37 22.20 0.46
CA GLY A 325 12.70 22.70 -0.88
C GLY A 325 13.96 22.11 -1.52
N GLN A 326 14.53 21.04 -0.96
CA GLN A 326 15.72 20.37 -1.50
C GLN A 326 15.44 18.90 -1.81
N ASN A 327 16.12 18.36 -2.82
CA ASN A 327 16.07 16.92 -3.12
C ASN A 327 16.69 16.13 -1.96
N PRO A 328 16.05 15.06 -1.46
CA PRO A 328 16.59 14.28 -0.36
C PRO A 328 17.99 13.72 -0.66
N TYR A 329 18.82 13.61 0.37
CA TYR A 329 20.12 12.94 0.29
C TYR A 329 20.10 11.65 1.12
N ALA A 330 20.40 10.53 0.47
CA ALA A 330 20.37 9.20 1.08
C ALA A 330 21.79 8.63 1.24
N THR A 331 22.01 7.91 2.33
CA THR A 331 23.22 7.10 2.55
C THR A 331 22.78 5.76 3.10
N GLU A 332 23.24 4.68 2.49
CA GLU A 332 23.13 3.33 3.03
C GLU A 332 24.46 2.93 3.66
N GLU A 333 24.36 2.25 4.79
CA GLU A 333 25.49 1.60 5.45
C GLU A 333 25.05 0.23 5.95
N ALA A 334 25.82 -0.80 5.58
CA ALA A 334 25.58 -2.17 6.04
C ALA A 334 25.81 -2.27 7.55
N MET A 335 25.04 -3.11 8.24
CA MET A 335 25.07 -3.23 9.71
C MET A 335 26.46 -3.60 10.25
N ASN A 336 27.28 -4.32 9.48
CA ASN A 336 28.65 -4.70 9.83
C ASN A 336 29.67 -3.57 9.69
N GLU A 337 29.36 -2.51 8.95
CA GLU A 337 30.22 -1.34 8.74
C GLU A 337 29.94 -0.22 9.77
N ILE A 338 28.82 -0.30 10.48
CA ILE A 338 28.44 0.69 11.49
C ILE A 338 29.01 0.27 12.85
N HIS A 339 30.01 1.01 13.36
CA HIS A 339 30.63 0.81 14.68
C HIS A 339 30.11 1.79 15.73
#